data_AF-A0A938ML36-F1
#
_entry.id   AF-A0A938ML36-F1
#
_cell.length_a   1.000
_cell.length_b   1.000
_cell.length_c   1.000
_cell.angle_alpha   90.00
_cell.angle_beta   90.00
_cell.angle_gamma   90.00
#
_symmetry.space_group_name_H-M   'P 1'
#
loop_
_entity.id
_entity.type
_entity.pdbx_description
1 polymer ?
#
loop_
_entity_poly.entity_id
_entity_poly.type
_entity_poly.pdbx_seq_one_letter_code
_entity_poly.pdbx_strand_id
1 'polypeptide(L)' 'MAKIPKVERLLNLVAFLLRAHAPRPWADIRGKLAGYDDAADEAAIERRFERDKDDLRGMGVPIEYVQTD' A
#
# COMPACT_ATOMS: atom_id res chain seq x y z
N MET A 1 -4.59 6.17 17.21
CA MET A 1 -3.60 7.00 16.50
C MET A 1 -4.32 7.92 15.54
N ALA A 2 -3.78 9.10 15.26
CA ALA A 2 -4.36 10.01 14.27
C ALA A 2 -4.34 9.36 12.88
N LYS A 3 -5.34 9.68 12.04
CA LYS A 3 -5.47 9.15 10.69
C LYS A 3 -4.32 9.66 9.82
N ILE A 4 -3.52 8.75 9.26
CA ILE A 4 -2.45 9.10 8.32
C ILE A 4 -3.05 9.77 7.05
N PRO A 5 -2.61 10.98 6.69
CA PRO A 5 -3.06 11.67 5.48
C PRO A 5 -2.80 10.83 4.21
N LYS A 6 -3.63 11.03 3.18
CA LYS A 6 -3.50 10.29 1.91
C LYS A 6 -2.09 10.42 1.32
N VAL A 7 -1.57 11.64 1.23
CA VAL A 7 -0.24 11.90 0.66
C VAL A 7 0.85 11.10 1.37
N GLU A 8 0.81 11.05 2.70
CA GLU A 8 1.78 10.29 3.49
C GLU A 8 1.65 8.78 3.24
N ARG A 9 0.44 8.23 3.13
CA ARG A 9 0.26 6.81 2.76
C ARG A 9 0.84 6.49 1.38
N LEU A 10 0.63 7.35 0.39
CA LEU A 10 1.15 7.15 -0.96
C LEU A 10 2.68 7.18 -0.96
N LEU A 11 3.29 8.14 -0.24
CA LEU A 11 4.74 8.21 -0.09
C LEU A 11 5.31 6.98 0.62
N ASN A 12 4.67 6.53 1.70
CA ASN A 12 5.06 5.33 2.43
C ASN A 12 4.99 4.08 1.54
N LEU A 13 3.91 3.94 0.76
CA LEU A 13 3.74 2.81 -0.15
C LEU A 13 4.80 2.81 -1.28
N VAL A 14 5.04 3.95 -1.91
CA VAL A 14 6.09 4.07 -2.94
C VAL A 14 7.46 3.79 -2.35
N ALA A 15 7.79 4.35 -1.19
CA ALA A 15 9.08 4.10 -0.53
C ALA A 15 9.26 2.62 -0.16
N PHE A 16 8.19 1.95 0.28
CA PHE A 16 8.19 0.51 0.53
C PHE A 16 8.45 -0.30 -0.74
N LEU A 17 7.75 0.00 -1.83
CA LEU A 17 7.89 -0.72 -3.10
C LEU A 17 9.24 -0.47 -3.77
N LEU A 18 9.78 0.75 -3.71
CA LEU A 18 11.12 1.07 -4.24
C LEU A 18 12.24 0.33 -3.51
N ARG A 19 12.04 0.01 -2.23
CA ARG A 19 12.99 -0.79 -1.43
C ARG A 19 12.83 -2.29 -1.63
N ALA A 20 11.74 -2.74 -2.24
CA ALA A 20 11.48 -4.15 -2.46
C ALA A 20 12.32 -4.68 -3.64
N HIS A 21 13.08 -5.75 -3.42
CA HIS A 21 13.85 -6.42 -4.48
C HIS A 21 13.04 -7.50 -5.23
N ALA A 22 11.81 -7.77 -4.80
CA ALA A 22 10.90 -8.77 -5.35
C ALA A 22 9.45 -8.35 -5.05
N PRO A 23 8.44 -8.91 -5.75
CA PRO A 23 7.03 -8.71 -5.41
C PRO A 23 6.77 -8.95 -3.93
N ARG A 24 5.97 -8.07 -3.31
CA ARG A 24 5.66 -8.13 -1.88
C ARG A 24 4.22 -8.56 -1.68
N PRO A 25 3.96 -9.59 -0.84
CA PRO A 25 2.60 -10.00 -0.53
C PRO A 25 1.90 -8.93 0.31
N TRP A 26 0.57 -8.92 0.25
CA TRP A 26 -0.27 -8.01 1.04
C TRP A 26 0.03 -8.08 2.55
N ALA A 27 0.32 -9.28 3.06
CA ALA A 27 0.67 -9.51 4.46
C ALA A 27 1.95 -8.79 4.93
N ASP A 28 2.79 -8.31 4.02
CA ASP A 28 3.97 -7.51 4.34
C ASP A 28 3.70 -6.01 4.42
N ILE A 29 2.54 -5.57 3.97
CA ILE A 29 2.09 -4.18 4.02
C ILE A 29 1.10 -4.01 5.18
N ARG A 30 0.11 -4.90 5.27
CA ARG A 30 -0.92 -4.87 6.32
C ARG A 30 -0.30 -4.96 7.71
N GLY A 31 -0.64 -4.03 8.60
CA GLY A 31 -0.16 -4.02 9.98
C GLY A 31 1.31 -3.62 10.16
N LYS A 32 2.05 -3.40 9.07
CA LYS A 32 3.51 -3.11 9.10
C LYS A 32 3.85 -1.75 8.48
N LEU A 33 3.05 -1.28 7.53
CA LEU A 33 3.27 -0.01 6.86
C LEU A 33 2.35 1.07 7.45
N ALA A 34 2.95 2.19 7.88
CA ALA A 34 2.20 3.32 8.42
C ALA A 34 1.12 3.81 7.43
N GLY A 35 -0.13 3.76 7.88
CA GLY A 35 -1.32 4.04 7.06
C GLY A 35 -2.13 2.81 6.64
N TYR A 36 -1.58 1.62 6.87
CA TYR A 36 -2.20 0.29 6.73
C TYR A 36 -2.10 -0.54 8.02
N ASP A 37 -1.70 0.09 9.12
CA ASP A 37 -1.50 -0.45 10.47
C ASP A 37 -2.58 0.03 11.45
N ASP A 38 -3.66 0.64 10.94
CA ASP A 38 -4.78 1.10 11.75
C ASP A 38 -5.73 -0.06 12.14
N ALA A 39 -6.59 0.18 13.13
CA ALA A 39 -7.52 -0.80 13.67
C ALA A 39 -8.81 -0.95 12.82
N ALA A 40 -8.81 -0.48 11.56
CA ALA A 40 -9.96 -0.67 10.68
C ALA A 40 -10.14 -2.14 10.29
N ASP A 41 -11.33 -2.48 9.79
CA ASP A 41 -11.57 -3.81 9.26
C ASP A 41 -10.64 -4.13 8.07
N GLU A 42 -10.23 -5.39 7.97
CA GLU A 42 -9.26 -5.84 6.98
C GLU A 42 -9.69 -5.50 5.55
N ALA A 43 -10.98 -5.67 5.24
CA ALA A 43 -11.54 -5.35 3.93
C ALA A 43 -11.48 -3.84 3.63
N ALA A 44 -11.63 -2.96 4.62
CA ALA A 44 -11.51 -1.52 4.45
C ALA A 44 -10.06 -1.07 4.24
N ILE A 45 -9.10 -1.74 4.90
CA ILE A 45 -7.67 -1.52 4.68
C ILE A 45 -7.30 -1.99 3.27
N GLU A 46 -7.74 -3.18 2.85
CA GLU A 46 -7.49 -3.71 1.51
C GLU A 46 -8.09 -2.80 0.43
N ARG A 47 -9.36 -2.38 0.56
CA ARG A 47 -9.97 -1.41 -0.37
C ARG A 47 -9.20 -0.08 -0.42
N ARG A 48 -8.58 0.34 0.68
CA ARG A 48 -7.75 1.56 0.72
C ARG A 48 -6.45 1.34 -0.03
N PHE A 49 -5.81 0.19 0.16
CA PHE A 49 -4.61 -0.20 -0.56
C PHE A 49 -4.83 -0.28 -2.07
N GLU A 50 -5.92 -0.90 -2.52
CA GLU A 50 -6.27 -0.95 -3.94
C GLU A 50 -6.45 0.45 -4.54
N ARG A 51 -7.21 1.33 -3.86
CA ARG A 51 -7.38 2.72 -4.30
C ARG A 51 -6.05 3.48 -4.35
N ASP A 52 -5.20 3.30 -3.35
CA ASP A 52 -3.89 3.96 -3.30
C ASP A 52 -2.96 3.48 -4.43
N LYS A 53 -3.02 2.18 -4.80
CA LYS A 53 -2.34 1.67 -6.00
C LYS A 53 -2.88 2.34 -7.27
N ASP A 54 -4.19 2.48 -7.40
CA ASP A 54 -4.80 3.12 -8.57
C ASP A 54 -4.44 4.59 -8.68
N ASP A 55 -4.40 5.32 -7.55
CA ASP A 55 -3.93 6.70 -7.50
C ASP A 55 -2.46 6.81 -7.97
N LEU A 56 -1.59 5.92 -7.49
CA LEU A 56 -0.17 5.89 -7.88
C LEU A 56 0.00 5.57 -9.37
N ARG A 57 -0.78 4.61 -9.90
CA ARG A 57 -0.80 4.33 -11.35
C ARG A 57 -1.27 5.54 -12.15
N GLY A 58 -2.29 6.25 -11.67
CA GLY A 58 -2.75 7.50 -12.27
C GLY A 58 -1.70 8.61 -12.30
N MET A 59 -0.74 8.58 -11.36
CA MET A 59 0.43 9.48 -11.32
C MET A 59 1.62 8.98 -12.16
N GLY A 60 1.51 7.81 -12.81
CA GLY A 60 2.56 7.24 -13.64
C GLY A 60 3.54 6.31 -12.90
N VAL A 61 3.26 5.93 -11.65
CA VAL A 61 4.08 4.94 -10.94
C VAL A 61 3.69 3.53 -11.42
N PRO A 62 4.63 2.76 -12.03
CA PRO A 62 4.32 1.42 -12.53
C PRO A 62 4.20 0.43 -11.37
N ILE A 63 2.96 0.10 -11.00
CA ILE A 63 2.66 -0.89 -9.95
C ILE A 63 1.94 -2.09 -10.57
N GLU A 64 2.60 -3.23 -10.54
CA GLU A 64 2.10 -4.49 -11.10
C GLU A 64 1.76 -5.49 -10.00
N TYR A 65 0.72 -6.28 -10.24
CA TYR A 65 0.44 -7.46 -9.44
C TYR A 65 1.05 -8.68 -10.13
N VAL A 66 1.90 -9.40 -9.40
CA VAL A 66 2.50 -10.64 -9.88
C VAL A 66 1.84 -11.79 -9.14
N GLN A 67 1.16 -12.65 -9.88
CA GLN A 67 0.70 -13.92 -9.34
C GLN A 67 1.93 -14.83 -9.17
N THR A 68 2.22 -15.22 -7.94
CA THR A 68 3.24 -16.23 -7.64
C THR A 68 2.56 -17.59 -7.53
N ASP A 69 3.15 -18.60 -8.17
CA ASP A 69 2.69 -19.99 -8.11
C ASP A 69 2.80 -20.60 -6.70
#